data_AF-A0A9D1B4W4-F1
#
_entry.id   AF-A0A9D1B4W4-F1
#
_cell.length_a   1.000
_cell.length_b   1.000
_cell.length_c   1.000
_cell.angle_alpha   90.00
_cell.angle_beta   90.00
_cell.angle_gamma   90.00
#
_symmetry.space_group_name_H-M   'P 1'
#
loop_
_entity.id
_entity.type
_entity.pdbx_description
1 polymer ?
#
loop_
_entity_poly.entity_id
_entity_poly.type
_entity_poly.pdbx_seq_one_letter_code
_entity_poly.pdbx_strand_id
1 'polypeptide(L)'
;MDVLVVATRSENVDSRVAVCELAGLTTDIVDVESFAVENTYKQMIAPTLSEEERTLPVALLDNGANTTTIHVFDSDGIIHTREHNFGGYQLTEEIARHYEISTEEASQKQRSGDLPEDYTRHVLQPFIDTAATQIERFIQFYYSAGQGGNIGLLLIGGGTANTPGLIERIAKETGIPARLANPFMNTQRASSVSAEALANDGSALLIASGLALRSFD
;
A
#
# COMPACT_ATOMS: atom_id res chain seq x y z
N MET A 1 -16.67 20.59 20.07
CA MET A 1 -16.19 20.88 18.71
C MET A 1 -14.81 20.29 18.68
N ASP A 2 -14.65 19.22 17.92
CA ASP A 2 -13.41 18.47 17.91
C ASP A 2 -12.58 19.01 16.75
N VAL A 3 -11.29 19.25 17.01
CA VAL A 3 -10.36 19.86 16.05
C VAL A 3 -9.25 18.86 15.76
N LEU A 4 -9.07 18.51 14.50
CA LEU A 4 -7.95 17.71 14.04
C LEU A 4 -6.70 18.61 13.94
N VAL A 5 -5.63 18.23 14.63
CA VAL A 5 -4.37 18.98 14.63
C VAL A 5 -3.28 18.10 14.04
N VAL A 6 -2.58 18.63 13.04
CA VAL A 6 -1.38 18.02 12.46
C VAL A 6 -0.24 19.01 12.61
N ALA A 7 0.89 18.55 13.13
CA ALA A 7 2.11 19.34 13.24
C ALA A 7 3.32 18.48 12.87
N THR A 8 4.30 19.09 12.23
CA THR A 8 5.57 18.45 11.86
C THR A 8 6.70 19.46 12.00
N ARG A 9 7.94 18.97 12.05
CA ARG A 9 9.12 19.84 12.03
C ARG A 9 9.19 20.53 10.66
N SER A 10 9.42 21.84 10.62
CA SER A 10 9.52 22.61 9.37
C SER A 10 10.52 21.99 8.38
N GLU A 11 11.63 21.44 8.88
CA GLU A 11 12.62 20.72 8.07
C GLU A 11 12.02 19.60 7.19
N ASN A 12 10.97 18.91 7.64
CA ASN A 12 10.30 17.87 6.85
C ASN A 12 9.56 18.47 5.64
N VAL A 13 9.03 19.67 5.80
CA VAL A 13 8.33 20.43 4.74
C VAL A 13 9.36 21.06 3.82
N ASP A 14 10.30 21.83 4.38
CA ASP A 14 11.29 22.63 3.65
C ASP A 14 12.15 21.76 2.72
N SER A 15 12.57 20.58 3.19
CA SER A 15 13.35 19.64 2.38
C SER A 15 12.59 19.12 1.15
N ARG A 16 11.27 18.89 1.26
CA ARG A 16 10.43 18.42 0.14
C ARG A 16 10.16 19.55 -0.85
N VAL A 17 9.85 20.75 -0.35
CA VAL A 17 9.66 21.94 -1.18
C VAL A 17 10.93 22.23 -1.99
N ALA A 18 12.10 22.18 -1.36
CA ALA A 18 13.38 22.40 -2.04
C ALA A 18 13.62 21.39 -3.18
N VAL A 19 13.23 20.12 -3.02
CA VAL A 19 13.34 19.11 -4.09
C VAL A 19 12.42 19.45 -5.27
N CYS A 20 11.19 19.89 -5.01
CA CYS A 20 10.27 20.35 -6.05
C CYS A 20 10.85 21.55 -6.80
N GLU A 21 11.38 22.55 -6.08
CA GLU A 21 11.99 23.74 -6.68
C GLU A 21 13.21 23.40 -7.56
N LEU A 22 14.09 22.49 -7.11
CA LEU A 22 15.22 22.00 -7.89
C LEU A 22 14.78 21.28 -9.18
N ALA A 23 13.60 20.66 -9.17
CA ALA A 23 12.98 20.05 -10.35
C ALA A 23 12.23 21.06 -11.23
N GLY A 24 12.20 22.35 -10.87
CA GLY A 24 11.46 23.41 -11.58
C GLY A 24 9.95 23.39 -11.33
N LEU A 25 9.50 22.74 -10.24
CA LEU A 25 8.10 22.68 -9.83
C LEU A 25 7.81 23.67 -8.70
N THR A 26 6.55 24.08 -8.58
CA THR A 26 6.05 24.85 -7.43
C THR A 26 5.22 23.93 -6.53
N THR A 27 5.47 23.98 -5.22
CA THR A 27 4.70 23.18 -4.25
C THR A 27 3.54 24.00 -3.70
N ASP A 28 2.33 23.72 -4.17
CA ASP A 28 1.12 24.40 -3.70
C ASP A 28 0.57 23.83 -2.38
N ILE A 29 0.65 22.49 -2.23
CA ILE A 29 0.09 21.76 -1.10
C ILE A 29 1.15 20.80 -0.54
N VAL A 30 1.28 20.79 0.80
CA VAL A 30 2.01 19.78 1.55
C VAL A 30 1.02 19.08 2.46
N ASP A 31 0.85 17.78 2.27
CA ASP A 31 -0.22 17.01 2.89
C ASP A 31 0.32 15.82 3.72
N VAL A 32 -0.57 15.20 4.48
CA VAL A 32 -0.29 14.00 5.28
C VAL A 32 -0.70 12.76 4.48
N GLU A 33 0.15 11.74 4.48
CA GLU A 33 -0.08 10.51 3.71
C GLU A 33 -1.42 9.84 4.03
N SER A 34 -1.83 9.82 5.31
CA SER A 34 -3.12 9.24 5.71
C SER A 34 -4.32 9.95 5.06
N PHE A 35 -4.26 11.27 4.88
CA PHE A 35 -5.33 12.02 4.21
C PHE A 35 -5.31 11.80 2.70
N ALA A 36 -4.13 11.70 2.09
CA ALA A 36 -4.02 11.33 0.68
C ALA A 36 -4.60 9.93 0.42
N VAL A 37 -4.25 8.94 1.25
CA VAL A 37 -4.80 7.58 1.14
C VAL A 37 -6.32 7.59 1.40
N GLU A 38 -6.80 8.35 2.38
CA GLU A 38 -8.23 8.50 2.63
C GLU A 38 -8.98 9.10 1.43
N ASN A 39 -8.42 10.13 0.79
CA ASN A 39 -8.97 10.72 -0.43
C ASN A 39 -9.05 9.69 -1.57
N THR A 40 -7.97 8.93 -1.77
CA THR A 40 -7.92 7.85 -2.77
C THR A 40 -8.99 6.81 -2.49
N TYR A 41 -9.11 6.38 -1.24
CA TYR A 41 -10.10 5.40 -0.85
C TYR A 41 -11.52 5.92 -1.11
N LYS A 42 -11.87 7.09 -0.55
CA LYS A 42 -13.22 7.66 -0.63
C LYS A 42 -13.65 7.98 -2.06
N GLN A 43 -12.76 8.55 -2.86
CA GLN A 43 -13.13 9.06 -4.19
C GLN A 43 -12.92 8.05 -5.33
N MET A 44 -11.98 7.11 -5.20
CA MET A 44 -11.59 6.22 -6.31
C MET A 44 -11.85 4.74 -6.03
N ILE A 45 -11.65 4.27 -4.81
CA ILE A 45 -11.77 2.84 -4.47
C ILE A 45 -13.17 2.49 -3.95
N ALA A 46 -13.67 3.18 -2.93
CA ALA A 46 -14.97 2.93 -2.31
C ALA A 46 -16.14 2.91 -3.32
N PRO A 47 -16.17 3.77 -4.37
CA PRO A 47 -17.21 3.70 -5.39
C PRO A 47 -17.16 2.43 -6.27
N THR A 48 -16.05 1.69 -6.27
CA THR A 48 -15.89 0.42 -7.01
C THR A 48 -16.31 -0.80 -6.18
N LEU A 49 -16.53 -0.62 -4.88
CA LEU A 49 -16.96 -1.68 -3.97
C LEU A 49 -18.47 -1.89 -4.09
N SER A 50 -18.91 -3.14 -3.97
CA SER A 50 -20.33 -3.46 -3.91
C SER A 50 -20.98 -2.89 -2.65
N GLU A 51 -22.31 -2.84 -2.60
CA GLU A 51 -23.00 -2.48 -1.36
C GLU A 51 -22.69 -3.46 -0.21
N GLU A 52 -22.59 -4.75 -0.52
CA GLU A 52 -22.26 -5.80 0.46
C GLU A 52 -20.85 -5.61 1.03
N GLU A 53 -19.86 -5.33 0.17
CA GLU A 53 -18.45 -5.08 0.59
C GLU A 53 -18.31 -3.85 1.50
N ARG A 54 -19.25 -2.90 1.42
CA ARG A 54 -19.25 -1.67 2.24
C ARG A 54 -20.03 -1.80 3.56
N THR A 55 -20.67 -2.94 3.82
CA THR A 55 -21.42 -3.16 5.06
C THR A 55 -20.53 -3.36 6.29
N LEU A 56 -19.30 -3.82 6.07
CA LEU A 56 -18.30 -4.04 7.09
C LEU A 56 -17.07 -3.17 6.82
N PRO A 57 -16.28 -2.87 7.85
CA PRO A 57 -15.00 -2.19 7.69
C PRO A 57 -14.10 -2.83 6.62
N VAL A 58 -13.39 -1.99 5.87
CA VAL A 58 -12.43 -2.41 4.85
C VAL A 58 -11.03 -2.00 5.28
N ALA A 59 -10.08 -2.92 5.25
CA ALA A 59 -8.68 -2.57 5.47
C ALA A 59 -7.95 -2.38 4.13
N LEU A 60 -7.33 -1.21 3.96
CA LEU A 60 -6.40 -0.93 2.87
C LEU A 60 -4.97 -1.02 3.40
N LEU A 61 -4.21 -1.93 2.82
CA LEU A 61 -2.80 -2.14 3.12
C LEU A 61 -1.98 -1.46 2.03
N ASP A 62 -1.06 -0.58 2.40
CA ASP A 62 -0.02 -0.06 1.53
C ASP A 62 1.31 -0.74 1.89
N ASN A 63 1.67 -1.76 1.11
CA ASN A 63 2.88 -2.56 1.30
C ASN A 63 4.00 -2.01 0.40
N GLY A 64 4.77 -1.08 0.97
CA GLY A 64 5.91 -0.46 0.31
C GLY A 64 7.18 -1.31 0.36
N ALA A 65 8.33 -0.66 0.13
CA ALA A 65 9.62 -1.33 0.19
C ALA A 65 10.05 -1.60 1.66
N ASN A 66 9.96 -0.61 2.53
CA ASN A 66 10.46 -0.71 3.91
C ASN A 66 9.35 -0.76 4.95
N THR A 67 8.19 -0.21 4.63
CA THR A 67 7.06 -0.05 5.53
C THR A 67 5.80 -0.61 4.91
N THR A 68 4.97 -1.19 5.76
CA THR A 68 3.59 -1.56 5.46
C THR A 68 2.69 -0.75 6.37
N THR A 69 1.82 0.05 5.77
CA THR A 69 0.82 0.84 6.50
C THR A 69 -0.54 0.24 6.26
N ILE A 70 -1.35 0.12 7.32
CA ILE A 70 -2.68 -0.46 7.23
C ILE A 70 -3.68 0.54 7.78
N HIS A 71 -4.61 0.93 6.92
CA HIS A 71 -5.72 1.83 7.23
C HIS A 71 -7.00 1.02 7.26
N VAL A 72 -7.76 1.10 8.35
CA VAL A 72 -9.10 0.51 8.43
C VAL A 72 -10.13 1.61 8.27
N PHE A 73 -11.02 1.41 7.31
CA PHE A 73 -12.09 2.32 6.94
C PHE A 73 -13.44 1.78 7.38
N ASP A 74 -14.30 2.66 7.89
CA ASP A 74 -15.74 2.44 8.00
C ASP A 74 -16.51 3.45 7.13
N SER A 75 -17.80 3.67 7.43
CA SER A 75 -18.63 4.63 6.69
C SER A 75 -18.19 6.09 6.84
N ASP A 76 -17.52 6.45 7.93
CA ASP A 76 -17.16 7.84 8.27
C ASP A 76 -15.72 8.17 7.86
N GLY A 77 -14.83 7.17 7.76
CA GLY A 77 -13.47 7.33 7.25
C GLY A 77 -12.49 6.38 7.90
N ILE A 78 -11.25 6.82 8.08
CA ILE A 78 -10.22 6.03 8.76
C ILE A 78 -10.53 5.96 10.26
N ILE A 79 -10.76 4.75 10.77
CA ILE A 79 -10.97 4.46 12.19
C ILE A 79 -9.74 3.86 12.88
N HIS A 80 -8.80 3.33 12.10
CA HIS A 80 -7.55 2.80 12.63
C HIS A 80 -6.43 2.95 11.61
N THR A 81 -5.23 3.29 12.07
CA THR A 81 -4.02 3.28 11.25
C THR A 81 -2.88 2.67 12.05
N ARG A 82 -2.10 1.82 11.40
CA ARG A 82 -0.85 1.31 11.97
C ARG A 82 0.19 1.11 10.89
N GLU A 83 1.42 1.41 11.27
CA GLU A 83 2.60 1.19 10.44
C GLU A 83 3.43 0.06 11.04
N HIS A 84 4.07 -0.71 10.17
CA HIS A 84 5.04 -1.72 10.53
C HIS A 84 6.26 -1.67 9.60
N ASN A 85 7.46 -1.89 10.15
CA ASN A 85 8.71 -1.93 9.40
C ASN A 85 8.88 -3.29 8.71
N PHE A 86 8.05 -3.52 7.70
CA PHE A 86 8.03 -4.70 6.86
C PHE A 86 7.65 -4.29 5.44
N GLY A 87 8.31 -4.86 4.44
CA GLY A 87 8.00 -4.58 3.03
C GLY A 87 8.88 -5.34 2.06
N GLY A 88 8.77 -5.01 0.77
CA GLY A 88 9.43 -5.71 -0.32
C GLY A 88 10.97 -5.67 -0.30
N TYR A 89 11.58 -4.72 0.42
CA TYR A 89 13.03 -4.66 0.59
C TYR A 89 13.56 -5.87 1.37
N GLN A 90 12.79 -6.41 2.33
CA GLN A 90 13.18 -7.63 3.01
C GLN A 90 13.30 -8.79 2.01
N LEU A 91 12.39 -8.89 1.04
CA LEU A 91 12.51 -9.90 -0.03
C LEU A 91 13.77 -9.67 -0.86
N THR A 92 14.13 -8.43 -1.18
CA THR A 92 15.40 -8.10 -1.86
C THR A 92 16.61 -8.54 -1.04
N GLU A 93 16.62 -8.32 0.28
CA GLU A 93 17.71 -8.74 1.18
C GLU A 93 17.81 -10.27 1.29
N GLU A 94 16.67 -10.96 1.34
CA GLU A 94 16.62 -12.44 1.33
C GLU A 94 17.21 -13.00 0.03
N ILE A 95 16.87 -12.41 -1.13
CA ILE A 95 17.45 -12.77 -2.44
C ILE A 95 18.97 -12.56 -2.43
N ALA A 96 19.41 -11.37 -2.01
CA ALA A 96 20.82 -11.01 -1.98
C ALA A 96 21.64 -11.97 -1.12
N ARG A 97 21.12 -12.31 0.07
CA ARG A 97 21.79 -13.22 1.00
C ARG A 97 21.78 -14.66 0.52
N HIS A 98 20.66 -15.15 -0.03
CA HIS A 98 20.54 -16.53 -0.45
C HIS A 98 21.43 -16.86 -1.65
N TYR A 99 21.57 -15.91 -2.58
CA TYR A 99 22.39 -16.08 -3.78
C TYR A 99 23.77 -15.42 -3.71
N GLU A 100 24.13 -14.85 -2.56
CA GLU A 100 25.42 -14.18 -2.32
C GLU A 100 25.74 -13.06 -3.34
N ILE A 101 24.71 -12.30 -3.72
CA ILE A 101 24.80 -11.17 -4.66
C ILE A 101 24.56 -9.83 -3.95
N SER A 102 24.85 -8.73 -4.65
CA SER A 102 24.54 -7.39 -4.14
C SER A 102 23.04 -7.12 -4.07
N THR A 103 22.61 -6.20 -3.20
CA THR A 103 21.21 -5.75 -3.11
C THR A 103 20.72 -5.11 -4.40
N GLU A 104 21.61 -4.43 -5.13
CA GLU A 104 21.33 -3.84 -6.44
C GLU A 104 21.03 -4.92 -7.47
N GLU A 105 21.85 -5.96 -7.52
CA GLU A 105 21.65 -7.10 -8.42
C GLU A 105 20.38 -7.89 -8.05
N ALA A 106 20.16 -8.11 -6.76
CA ALA A 106 18.94 -8.76 -6.25
C ALA A 106 17.67 -8.00 -6.66
N SER A 107 17.67 -6.67 -6.52
CA SER A 107 16.54 -5.82 -6.91
C SER A 107 16.28 -5.87 -8.42
N GLN A 108 17.34 -5.96 -9.25
CA GLN A 108 17.20 -6.10 -10.70
C GLN A 108 16.61 -7.46 -11.07
N LYS A 109 17.14 -8.55 -10.51
CA LYS A 109 16.65 -9.91 -10.74
C LYS A 109 15.22 -10.12 -10.26
N GLN A 110 14.86 -9.54 -9.11
CA GLN A 110 13.49 -9.56 -8.59
C GLN A 110 12.50 -8.89 -9.55
N ARG A 111 12.89 -7.77 -10.20
CA ARG A 111 12.05 -7.05 -11.16
C ARG A 111 11.99 -7.72 -12.52
N SER A 112 13.09 -8.31 -13.00
CA SER A 112 13.14 -9.00 -14.29
C SER A 112 12.56 -10.42 -14.24
N GLY A 113 12.46 -11.02 -13.04
CA GLY A 113 12.14 -12.42 -12.86
C GLY A 113 13.29 -13.38 -13.16
N ASP A 114 14.52 -12.86 -13.38
CA ASP A 114 15.73 -13.64 -13.66
C ASP A 114 16.32 -14.25 -12.37
N LEU A 115 15.53 -15.11 -11.75
CA LEU A 115 15.85 -15.79 -10.49
C LEU A 115 15.93 -17.31 -10.71
N PRO A 116 16.81 -18.02 -9.98
CA PRO A 116 16.93 -19.47 -10.08
C PRO A 116 15.63 -20.21 -9.75
N GLU A 117 15.47 -21.44 -10.25
CA GLU A 117 14.23 -22.23 -10.08
C GLU A 117 13.84 -22.48 -8.62
N ASP A 118 14.82 -22.45 -7.71
CA ASP A 118 14.65 -22.71 -6.29
C ASP A 118 14.18 -21.48 -5.48
N TYR A 119 14.20 -20.28 -6.09
CA TYR A 119 13.80 -19.00 -5.50
C TYR A 119 12.42 -19.07 -4.85
N THR A 120 11.45 -19.59 -5.59
CA THR A 120 10.06 -19.66 -5.13
C THR A 120 9.97 -20.40 -3.80
N ARG A 121 10.69 -21.51 -3.67
CA ARG A 121 10.63 -22.39 -2.50
C ARG A 121 11.45 -21.87 -1.33
N HIS A 122 12.65 -21.38 -1.58
CA HIS A 122 13.61 -21.07 -0.53
C HIS A 122 13.62 -19.61 -0.09
N VAL A 123 13.07 -18.71 -0.89
CA VAL A 123 13.10 -17.26 -0.64
C VAL A 123 11.70 -16.65 -0.66
N LEU A 124 10.97 -16.80 -1.76
CA LEU A 124 9.66 -16.16 -1.93
C LEU A 124 8.61 -16.69 -0.96
N GLN A 125 8.47 -18.02 -0.84
CA GLN A 125 7.45 -18.61 0.03
C GLN A 125 7.68 -18.25 1.51
N PRO A 126 8.89 -18.34 2.09
CA PRO A 126 9.15 -17.86 3.44
C PRO A 126 8.81 -16.37 3.66
N PHE A 127 9.10 -15.51 2.67
CA PHE A 127 8.74 -14.10 2.73
C PHE A 127 7.22 -13.90 2.77
N ILE A 128 6.48 -14.56 1.87
CA ILE A 128 5.00 -14.49 1.81
C ILE A 128 4.37 -15.00 3.11
N ASP A 129 4.90 -16.09 3.66
CA ASP A 129 4.44 -16.67 4.93
C ASP A 129 4.63 -15.67 6.08
N THR A 130 5.81 -15.05 6.13
CA THR A 130 6.12 -14.01 7.12
C THR A 130 5.19 -12.80 6.95
N ALA A 131 4.99 -12.32 5.72
CA ALA A 131 4.10 -11.20 5.42
C ALA A 131 2.68 -11.45 5.93
N ALA A 132 2.13 -12.63 5.63
CA ALA A 132 0.77 -12.99 6.02
C ALA A 132 0.61 -13.07 7.54
N THR A 133 1.57 -13.67 8.25
CA THR A 133 1.57 -13.68 9.72
C THR A 133 1.67 -12.27 10.32
N GLN A 134 2.46 -11.36 9.73
CA GLN A 134 2.53 -9.97 10.22
C GLN A 134 1.19 -9.23 10.02
N ILE A 135 0.54 -9.45 8.88
CA ILE A 135 -0.77 -8.86 8.59
C ILE A 135 -1.86 -9.42 9.50
N GLU A 136 -1.87 -10.73 9.74
CA GLU A 136 -2.77 -11.37 10.71
C GLU A 136 -2.60 -10.75 12.11
N ARG A 137 -1.36 -10.59 12.57
CA ARG A 137 -1.07 -9.93 13.86
C ARG A 137 -1.62 -8.52 13.93
N PHE A 138 -1.46 -7.73 12.86
CA PHE A 138 -2.07 -6.40 12.80
C PHE A 138 -3.59 -6.47 12.99
N ILE A 139 -4.28 -7.37 12.27
CA ILE A 139 -5.73 -7.55 12.35
C ILE A 139 -6.14 -7.93 13.79
N GLN A 140 -5.40 -8.83 14.43
CA GLN A 140 -5.66 -9.19 15.84
C GLN A 140 -5.49 -8.00 16.79
N PHE A 141 -4.50 -7.15 16.55
CA PHE A 141 -4.35 -5.93 17.35
C PHE A 141 -5.49 -4.93 17.15
N TYR A 142 -5.96 -4.77 15.91
CA TYR A 142 -7.12 -3.94 15.61
C TYR A 142 -8.37 -4.45 16.37
N TYR A 143 -8.63 -5.76 16.34
CA TYR A 143 -9.75 -6.35 17.10
C TYR A 143 -9.58 -6.17 18.61
N SER A 144 -8.35 -6.24 19.12
CA SER A 144 -8.07 -6.01 20.53
C SER A 144 -8.28 -4.56 20.98
N ALA A 145 -8.27 -3.59 20.05
CA ALA A 145 -8.55 -2.19 20.34
C ALA A 145 -10.05 -1.89 20.53
N GLY A 146 -10.94 -2.81 20.11
CA GLY A 146 -12.34 -2.88 20.55
C GLY A 146 -13.34 -1.88 19.93
N GLN A 147 -12.94 -1.04 18.98
CA GLN A 147 -13.76 0.11 18.53
C GLN A 147 -14.35 0.00 17.12
N GLY A 148 -13.90 -0.94 16.27
CA GLY A 148 -14.17 -0.85 14.82
C GLY A 148 -14.96 -2.00 14.16
N GLY A 149 -15.35 -3.04 14.89
CA GLY A 149 -16.04 -4.20 14.30
C GLY A 149 -15.14 -5.11 13.45
N ASN A 150 -15.72 -6.13 12.79
CA ASN A 150 -14.97 -7.11 11.99
C ASN A 150 -14.63 -6.57 10.61
N ILE A 151 -13.40 -6.78 10.14
CA ILE A 151 -13.00 -6.40 8.78
C ILE A 151 -13.63 -7.38 7.79
N GLY A 152 -14.36 -6.86 6.79
CA GLY A 152 -15.02 -7.66 5.75
C GLY A 152 -14.17 -7.89 4.50
N LEU A 153 -13.21 -7.00 4.23
CA LEU A 153 -12.39 -7.04 3.02
C LEU A 153 -11.00 -6.46 3.27
N LEU A 154 -9.98 -7.11 2.70
CA LEU A 154 -8.61 -6.61 2.61
C LEU A 154 -8.31 -6.15 1.18
N LEU A 155 -7.89 -4.90 1.04
CA LEU A 155 -7.38 -4.35 -0.20
C LEU A 155 -5.87 -4.20 -0.08
N ILE A 156 -5.10 -4.87 -0.94
CA ILE A 156 -3.64 -4.89 -0.87
C ILE A 156 -3.06 -3.99 -1.97
N GLY A 157 -2.44 -2.90 -1.59
CA GLY A 157 -1.70 -1.97 -2.44
C GLY A 157 -0.25 -1.83 -2.04
N GLY A 158 0.44 -0.86 -2.63
CA GLY A 158 1.88 -0.71 -2.58
C GLY A 158 2.60 -1.55 -3.64
N GLY A 159 3.87 -1.23 -3.89
CA GLY A 159 4.68 -1.92 -4.91
C GLY A 159 4.88 -3.42 -4.64
N THR A 160 4.80 -3.84 -3.38
CA THR A 160 4.95 -5.24 -2.98
C THR A 160 3.66 -6.05 -3.16
N ALA A 161 2.51 -5.41 -3.37
CA ALA A 161 1.22 -6.09 -3.51
C ALA A 161 1.16 -7.06 -4.71
N ASN A 162 1.92 -6.78 -5.76
CA ASN A 162 2.00 -7.63 -6.96
C ASN A 162 2.88 -8.89 -6.77
N THR A 163 3.42 -9.12 -5.57
CA THR A 163 4.19 -10.32 -5.26
C THR A 163 3.32 -11.57 -5.48
N PRO A 164 3.71 -12.49 -6.39
CA PRO A 164 2.87 -13.66 -6.71
C PRO A 164 2.58 -14.52 -5.49
N GLY A 165 1.30 -14.84 -5.25
CA GLY A 165 0.87 -15.68 -4.12
C GLY A 165 0.69 -14.94 -2.79
N LEU A 166 1.06 -13.65 -2.71
CA LEU A 166 0.96 -12.89 -1.46
C LEU A 166 -0.49 -12.70 -1.02
N ILE A 167 -1.37 -12.26 -1.93
CA ILE A 167 -2.77 -11.96 -1.63
C ILE A 167 -3.51 -13.25 -1.23
N GLU A 168 -3.30 -14.34 -1.96
CA GLU A 168 -3.91 -15.64 -1.68
C GLU A 168 -3.47 -16.16 -0.32
N ARG A 169 -2.18 -16.01 0.02
CA ARG A 169 -1.69 -16.42 1.34
C ARG A 169 -2.28 -15.54 2.45
N ILE A 170 -2.35 -14.22 2.27
CA ILE A 170 -2.98 -13.32 3.25
C ILE A 170 -4.44 -13.70 3.48
N ALA A 171 -5.21 -13.92 2.41
CA ALA A 171 -6.61 -14.32 2.53
C ALA A 171 -6.77 -15.64 3.29
N LYS A 172 -5.90 -16.61 3.01
CA LYS A 172 -5.89 -17.90 3.70
C LYS A 172 -5.52 -17.80 5.19
N GLU A 173 -4.49 -17.01 5.50
CA GLU A 173 -3.98 -16.84 6.87
C GLU A 173 -5.00 -16.10 7.75
N THR A 174 -5.62 -15.04 7.20
CA THR A 174 -6.53 -14.17 7.95
C THR A 174 -7.98 -14.67 7.94
N GLY A 175 -8.37 -15.48 6.96
CA GLY A 175 -9.75 -15.87 6.73
C GLY A 175 -10.63 -14.75 6.16
N ILE A 176 -10.05 -13.62 5.76
CA ILE A 176 -10.76 -12.45 5.22
C ILE A 176 -10.55 -12.41 3.70
N PRO A 177 -11.59 -12.17 2.89
CA PRO A 177 -11.44 -11.92 1.47
C PRO A 177 -10.38 -10.84 1.21
N ALA A 178 -9.45 -11.10 0.28
CA ALA A 178 -8.40 -10.14 -0.08
C ALA A 178 -8.30 -9.98 -1.59
N ARG A 179 -8.04 -8.77 -2.07
CA ARG A 179 -7.75 -8.48 -3.48
C ARG A 179 -6.83 -7.28 -3.66
N LEU A 180 -6.26 -7.16 -4.85
CA LEU A 180 -5.39 -6.04 -5.20
C LEU A 180 -6.17 -4.71 -5.14
N ALA A 181 -5.60 -3.71 -4.49
CA ALA A 181 -6.10 -2.34 -4.53
C ALA A 181 -5.72 -1.72 -5.88
N ASN A 182 -6.70 -1.19 -6.60
CA ASN A 182 -6.46 -0.45 -7.83
C ASN A 182 -7.34 0.80 -7.85
N PRO A 183 -6.77 2.00 -7.64
CA PRO A 183 -7.54 3.23 -7.66
C PRO A 183 -8.05 3.58 -9.07
N PHE A 184 -7.48 3.01 -10.13
CA PHE A 184 -7.78 3.40 -11.51
C PHE A 184 -8.93 2.64 -12.17
N MET A 185 -9.59 1.72 -11.45
CA MET A 185 -10.65 0.85 -12.01
C MET A 185 -11.79 1.61 -12.70
N ASN A 186 -12.17 2.77 -12.17
CA ASN A 186 -13.24 3.62 -12.71
C ASN A 186 -12.72 4.95 -13.30
N THR A 187 -11.44 5.03 -13.65
CA THR A 187 -10.84 6.25 -14.21
C THR A 187 -10.75 6.21 -15.72
N GLN A 188 -10.91 7.38 -16.35
CA GLN A 188 -10.62 7.51 -17.78
C GLN A 188 -9.11 7.65 -17.98
N ARG A 189 -8.53 6.72 -18.74
CA ARG A 189 -7.11 6.75 -19.09
C ARG A 189 -6.91 7.59 -20.35
N ALA A 190 -6.01 8.58 -20.27
CA ALA A 190 -5.57 9.31 -21.46
C ALA A 190 -4.84 8.38 -22.44
N SER A 191 -4.96 8.62 -23.74
CA SER A 191 -4.36 7.77 -24.78
C SER A 191 -2.83 7.67 -24.71
N SER A 192 -2.17 8.69 -24.16
CA SER A 192 -0.72 8.75 -23.94
C SER A 192 -0.23 7.89 -22.75
N VAL A 193 -1.12 7.45 -21.87
CA VAL A 193 -0.77 6.64 -20.69
C VAL A 193 -0.85 5.17 -21.05
N SER A 194 0.22 4.40 -20.82
CA SER A 194 0.21 2.95 -21.05
C SER A 194 -0.77 2.25 -20.12
N ALA A 195 -1.68 1.46 -20.68
CA ALA A 195 -2.62 0.64 -19.90
C ALA A 195 -1.90 -0.44 -19.10
N GLU A 196 -0.85 -1.03 -19.69
CA GLU A 196 -0.04 -2.08 -19.07
C GLU A 196 0.76 -1.54 -17.89
N ALA A 197 1.43 -0.39 -18.06
CA ALA A 197 2.17 0.24 -16.97
C ALA A 197 1.23 0.61 -15.81
N LEU A 198 0.06 1.17 -16.11
CA LEU A 198 -0.93 1.51 -15.08
C LEU A 198 -1.50 0.28 -14.36
N ALA A 199 -1.67 -0.84 -15.08
CA ALA A 199 -2.10 -2.09 -14.45
C ALA A 199 -1.02 -2.66 -13.52
N ASN A 200 0.25 -2.56 -13.89
CA ASN A 200 1.37 -3.07 -13.10
C ASN A 200 1.68 -2.19 -11.89
N ASP A 201 1.65 -0.87 -12.06
CA ASP A 201 2.08 0.08 -11.02
C ASP A 201 0.91 0.67 -10.23
N GLY A 202 -0.34 0.43 -10.67
CA GLY A 202 -1.52 1.11 -10.13
C GLY A 202 -1.72 0.93 -8.63
N SER A 203 -1.40 -0.25 -8.11
CA SER A 203 -1.43 -0.56 -6.68
C SER A 203 -0.42 0.26 -5.86
N ALA A 204 0.69 0.68 -6.45
CA ALA A 204 1.72 1.50 -5.81
C ALA A 204 1.42 3.01 -5.82
N LEU A 205 0.37 3.43 -6.55
CA LEU A 205 0.04 4.84 -6.74
C LEU A 205 -1.07 5.33 -5.80
N LEU A 206 -1.32 4.63 -4.68
CA LEU A 206 -2.36 5.02 -3.72
C LEU A 206 -2.14 6.46 -3.22
N ILE A 207 -0.99 6.73 -2.60
CA ILE A 207 -0.70 8.06 -2.05
C ILE A 207 -0.68 9.14 -3.15
N ALA A 208 -0.03 8.85 -4.28
CA ALA A 208 0.07 9.79 -5.40
C ALA A 208 -1.30 10.18 -5.98
N SER A 209 -2.22 9.22 -6.08
CA SER A 209 -3.59 9.48 -6.53
C SER A 209 -4.31 10.42 -5.58
N GLY A 210 -4.16 10.20 -4.27
CA GLY A 210 -4.74 11.04 -3.22
C GLY A 210 -4.26 12.48 -3.22
N LEU A 211 -2.95 12.66 -3.42
CA LEU A 211 -2.36 13.99 -3.57
C LEU A 211 -2.89 14.70 -4.82
N ALA A 212 -3.05 13.99 -5.94
CA ALA A 212 -3.60 14.58 -7.16
C ALA A 212 -5.07 15.02 -7.00
N LEU A 213 -5.85 14.28 -6.20
CA LEU A 213 -7.24 14.60 -5.93
C LEU A 213 -7.44 15.91 -5.13
N ARG A 214 -6.40 16.43 -4.47
CA ARG A 214 -6.45 17.73 -3.78
C ARG A 214 -6.78 18.91 -4.70
N SER A 215 -6.62 18.74 -6.00
CA SER A 215 -7.01 19.75 -7.00
C SER A 215 -8.53 19.91 -7.16
N PHE A 216 -9.33 18.99 -6.60
CA PHE A 216 -10.80 19.00 -6.66
C PHE A 216 -11.46 19.34 -5.32
N ASP A 217 -10.67 19.59 -4.26
CA ASP A 217 -11.13 20.01 -2.94
C ASP A 217 -11.48 21.52 -2.89
#